data_AF-A0AA88UNF5-F1
#
_entry.id   AF-A0AA88UNF5-F1
#
_cell.length_a   1.000
_cell.length_b   1.000
_cell.length_c   1.000
_cell.angle_alpha   90.00
_cell.angle_beta   90.00
_cell.angle_gamma   90.00
#
_symmetry.space_group_name_H-M   'P 1'
#
loop_
_entity.id
_entity.type
_entity.pdbx_description
1 polymer ?
#
loop_
_entity_poly.entity_id
_entity_poly.type
_entity_poly.pdbx_seq_one_letter_code
_entity_poly.pdbx_strand_id
1 'polypeptide(L)'
;MEGWDPNTKSALTKIPLLLTKAGPRDGASWTQRLKEEYKALIAYTSMNKSKDNDWFRISAANPEGTRWTGKCWYVHNLLKYEFDLQFDIPVTYPATAPELELPQLDGKTHKLHLNMVLLSNLYSYYSILEFKEINSVFLLSFSGSPRFGIAHALCLGLAPWLAAEIPILVDSGMIKHKDDVASASES
;
A
#
# COMPACT_ATOMS: atom_id res chain seq x y z
N MET A 1 -15.88 -12.48 -8.08
CA MET A 1 -15.32 -11.88 -6.85
C MET A 1 -14.85 -12.99 -5.89
N GLU A 2 -14.15 -14.01 -6.40
CA GLU A 2 -13.62 -15.18 -5.67
C GLU A 2 -12.09 -15.14 -5.82
N GLY A 3 -11.35 -15.17 -4.71
CA GLY A 3 -9.88 -15.12 -4.73
C GLY A 3 -9.23 -14.35 -3.57
N TRP A 4 -10.00 -13.59 -2.78
CA TRP A 4 -9.48 -12.88 -1.61
C TRP A 4 -9.73 -13.67 -0.32
N ASP A 5 -8.75 -13.68 0.58
CA ASP A 5 -8.94 -14.26 1.90
C ASP A 5 -10.05 -13.50 2.68
N PRO A 6 -10.77 -14.18 3.58
CA PRO A 6 -11.89 -13.57 4.30
C PRO A 6 -11.51 -12.32 5.11
N ASN A 7 -10.26 -12.22 5.58
CA ASN A 7 -9.80 -11.10 6.40
C ASN A 7 -9.59 -9.85 5.56
N THR A 8 -8.94 -9.98 4.39
CA THR A 8 -8.77 -8.87 3.45
C THR A 8 -10.11 -8.39 2.91
N LYS A 9 -11.03 -9.31 2.61
CA LYS A 9 -12.39 -8.97 2.20
C LYS A 9 -13.14 -8.19 3.29
N SER A 10 -13.05 -8.64 4.55
CA SER A 10 -13.69 -7.95 5.67
C SER A 10 -13.10 -6.56 5.92
N ALA A 11 -11.78 -6.42 5.84
CA ALA A 11 -11.11 -5.14 5.97
C ALA A 11 -11.54 -4.15 4.88
N LEU A 12 -11.53 -4.59 3.61
CA LEU A 12 -11.90 -3.78 2.46
C LEU A 12 -13.33 -3.22 2.56
N THR A 13 -14.29 -4.05 3.01
CA THR A 13 -15.70 -3.60 3.15
C THR A 13 -15.91 -2.51 4.20
N LYS A 14 -14.96 -2.34 5.12
CA LYS A 14 -15.04 -1.36 6.21
C LYS A 14 -14.33 -0.05 5.88
N ILE A 15 -13.48 -0.02 4.86
CA ILE A 15 -12.82 1.21 4.42
C ILE A 15 -13.85 2.08 3.67
N PRO A 16 -14.04 3.34 4.08
CA PRO A 16 -14.95 4.25 3.40
C PRO A 16 -14.55 4.45 1.94
N LEU A 17 -15.51 4.27 1.03
CA LEU A 17 -15.35 4.56 -0.40
C LEU A 17 -15.35 6.06 -0.65
N LEU A 18 -14.58 6.47 -1.65
CA LEU A 18 -14.46 7.87 -2.06
C LEU A 18 -15.46 8.19 -3.17
N LEU A 19 -15.91 9.43 -3.23
CA LEU A 19 -16.94 9.86 -4.18
C LEU A 19 -16.37 10.85 -5.18
N THR A 20 -15.44 11.69 -4.75
CA THR A 20 -14.90 12.77 -5.58
C THR A 20 -13.90 12.22 -6.60
N LYS A 21 -14.15 12.39 -7.90
CA LYS A 21 -13.18 12.08 -8.97
C LYS A 21 -12.34 13.32 -9.25
N ALA A 22 -11.27 13.51 -8.47
CA ALA A 22 -10.36 14.63 -8.64
C ALA A 22 -8.91 14.21 -8.40
N GLY A 23 -8.00 14.73 -9.21
CA GLY A 23 -6.56 14.59 -9.06
C GLY A 23 -5.89 15.89 -8.62
N PRO A 24 -4.56 15.90 -8.44
CA PRO A 24 -3.81 17.04 -7.93
C PRO A 24 -4.00 18.37 -8.68
N ARG A 25 -4.42 18.32 -9.96
CA ARG A 25 -4.62 19.50 -10.81
C ARG A 25 -6.01 20.15 -10.68
N ASP A 26 -6.94 19.51 -9.98
CA ASP A 26 -8.36 19.93 -9.94
C ASP A 26 -8.66 20.93 -8.79
N GLY A 27 -7.63 21.52 -8.18
CA GLY A 27 -7.75 22.62 -7.22
C GLY A 27 -8.69 22.32 -6.05
N ALA A 28 -9.82 23.03 -5.95
CA ALA A 28 -10.78 22.86 -4.85
C ALA A 28 -11.38 21.44 -4.77
N SER A 29 -11.59 20.79 -5.92
CA SER A 29 -12.08 19.41 -5.99
C SER A 29 -11.04 18.42 -5.46
N TRP A 30 -9.74 18.70 -5.66
CA TRP A 30 -8.65 17.93 -5.06
C TRP A 30 -8.68 18.04 -3.54
N THR A 31 -8.87 19.24 -2.99
CA THR A 31 -8.98 19.44 -1.55
C THR A 31 -10.15 18.66 -0.95
N GLN A 32 -11.28 18.59 -1.65
CA GLN A 32 -12.42 17.76 -1.24
C GLN A 32 -12.05 16.27 -1.24
N ARG A 33 -11.41 15.79 -2.32
CA ARG A 33 -10.93 14.41 -2.41
C ARG A 33 -9.93 14.08 -1.32
N LEU A 34 -8.99 14.98 -1.03
CA LEU A 34 -7.97 14.79 0.01
C LEU A 34 -8.59 14.63 1.41
N LYS A 35 -9.68 15.36 1.71
CA LYS A 35 -10.45 15.14 2.94
C LYS A 35 -11.07 13.74 3.00
N GLU A 36 -11.58 13.23 1.87
CA GLU A 36 -12.10 11.85 1.78
C GLU A 36 -10.97 10.83 1.97
N GLU A 37 -9.78 11.05 1.40
CA GLU A 37 -8.60 10.20 1.59
C GLU A 37 -8.18 10.12 3.07
N TYR A 38 -8.07 11.27 3.75
CA TYR A 38 -7.77 11.30 5.18
C TYR A 38 -8.83 10.58 6.00
N LYS A 39 -10.11 10.76 5.70
CA LYS A 39 -11.20 10.06 6.39
C LYS A 39 -11.09 8.54 6.20
N ALA A 40 -10.78 8.09 4.99
CA ALA A 40 -10.59 6.67 4.70
C ALA A 40 -9.37 6.08 5.41
N LEU A 41 -8.24 6.81 5.43
CA LEU A 41 -7.02 6.41 6.15
C LEU A 41 -7.25 6.33 7.66
N ILE A 42 -7.87 7.35 8.26
CA ILE A 42 -8.19 7.37 9.69
C ILE A 42 -9.11 6.20 10.07
N ALA A 43 -10.14 5.94 9.26
CA ALA A 43 -11.04 4.81 9.48
C ALA A 43 -10.28 3.47 9.39
N TYR A 44 -9.38 3.33 8.41
CA TYR A 44 -8.58 2.12 8.24
C TYR A 44 -7.64 1.89 9.43
N THR A 45 -6.89 2.91 9.85
CA THR A 45 -6.01 2.85 11.01
C THR A 45 -6.78 2.61 12.31
N SER A 46 -7.94 3.25 12.50
CA SER A 46 -8.78 3.04 13.69
C SER A 46 -9.29 1.61 13.78
N MET A 47 -9.75 1.04 12.66
CA MET A 47 -10.14 -0.37 12.60
C MET A 47 -8.96 -1.29 12.90
N ASN A 48 -7.79 -1.02 12.34
CA ASN A 48 -6.57 -1.82 12.56
C ASN A 48 -6.16 -1.81 14.04
N LYS A 49 -6.18 -0.65 14.69
CA LYS A 49 -5.93 -0.52 16.13
C LYS A 49 -6.95 -1.27 16.98
N SER A 50 -8.23 -1.23 16.63
CA SER A 50 -9.26 -1.97 17.35
C SER A 50 -9.09 -3.50 17.29
N LYS A 51 -8.35 -3.98 16.29
CA LYS A 51 -8.02 -5.40 16.09
C LYS A 51 -6.59 -5.75 16.52
N ASP A 52 -5.89 -4.81 17.16
CA ASP A 52 -4.47 -4.95 17.52
C ASP A 52 -3.56 -5.33 16.34
N ASN A 53 -3.89 -4.81 15.14
CA ASN A 53 -3.17 -5.07 13.89
C ASN A 53 -2.76 -3.75 13.23
N ASP A 54 -2.21 -2.83 14.01
CA ASP A 54 -1.65 -1.57 13.49
C ASP A 54 -0.32 -1.88 12.78
N TRP A 55 -0.20 -1.48 11.51
CA TRP A 55 0.94 -1.87 10.65
C TRP A 55 1.52 -0.72 9.83
N PHE A 56 0.93 0.48 9.86
CA PHE A 56 1.46 1.62 9.13
C PHE A 56 1.05 2.97 9.73
N ARG A 57 1.85 3.99 9.40
CA ARG A 57 1.56 5.39 9.70
C ARG A 57 2.14 6.27 8.59
N ILE A 58 1.27 6.98 7.89
CA ILE A 58 1.66 7.90 6.81
C ILE A 58 1.05 9.28 7.02
N SER A 59 1.72 10.29 6.46
CA SER A 59 1.29 11.67 6.45
C SER A 59 1.67 12.32 5.12
N ALA A 60 0.90 13.31 4.68
CA ALA A 60 1.34 14.14 3.58
C ALA A 60 2.61 14.91 4.00
N ALA A 61 3.65 14.83 3.18
CA ALA A 61 4.91 15.56 3.38
C ALA A 61 4.77 17.03 2.97
N ASN A 62 3.75 17.36 2.17
CA ASN A 62 3.47 18.70 1.72
C ASN A 62 1.99 19.09 1.97
N PRO A 63 1.70 20.41 2.11
CA PRO A 63 0.33 20.88 2.34
C PRO A 63 -0.66 20.51 1.23
N GLU A 64 -0.17 20.30 0.01
CA GLU A 64 -0.97 19.95 -1.15
C GLU A 64 -1.41 18.49 -1.17
N GLY A 65 -0.81 17.62 -0.33
CA GLY A 65 -1.17 16.20 -0.27
C GLY A 65 -0.74 15.39 -1.50
N THR A 66 0.23 15.88 -2.27
CA THR A 66 0.74 15.22 -3.47
C THR A 66 1.95 14.33 -3.19
N ARG A 67 2.66 14.55 -2.08
CA ARG A 67 3.74 13.68 -1.60
C ARG A 67 3.38 13.12 -0.25
N TRP A 68 3.56 11.82 -0.08
CA TRP A 68 3.29 11.12 1.17
C TRP A 68 4.53 10.40 1.65
N THR A 69 4.76 10.51 2.96
CA THR A 69 5.87 9.83 3.63
C THR A 69 5.38 9.25 4.93
N GLY A 70 6.05 8.21 5.39
CA GLY A 70 5.74 7.58 6.64
C GLY A 70 6.49 6.28 6.81
N LYS A 71 5.89 5.39 7.60
CA LYS A 71 6.48 4.10 7.93
C LYS A 71 5.43 3.02 7.89
N CYS A 72 5.84 1.83 7.49
CA CYS A 72 5.07 0.61 7.65
C CYS A 72 5.92 -0.42 8.39
N TRP A 73 5.28 -1.36 9.05
CA TRP A 73 5.98 -2.42 9.75
C TRP A 73 5.25 -3.74 9.63
N TYR A 74 6.01 -4.82 9.79
CA TYR A 74 5.51 -6.18 9.75
C TYR A 74 6.10 -6.97 10.92
N VAL A 75 5.25 -7.75 11.60
CA VAL A 75 5.68 -8.60 12.71
C VAL A 75 5.90 -10.01 12.20
N HIS A 76 7.12 -10.50 12.32
CA HIS A 76 7.50 -11.87 11.96
C HIS A 76 8.38 -12.46 13.05
N ASN A 77 8.10 -13.70 13.48
CA ASN A 77 8.81 -14.37 14.59
C ASN A 77 8.92 -13.52 15.87
N LEU A 78 7.83 -12.82 16.24
CA LEU A 78 7.76 -11.90 17.39
C LEU A 78 8.68 -10.67 17.31
N LEU A 79 9.32 -10.43 16.16
CA LEU A 79 10.15 -9.27 15.88
C LEU A 79 9.43 -8.30 14.96
N LYS A 80 9.57 -7.00 15.22
CA LYS A 80 8.93 -5.93 14.45
C LYS A 80 9.92 -5.35 13.46
N TYR A 81 9.71 -5.61 12.18
CA TYR A 81 10.49 -5.03 11.09
C TYR A 81 9.82 -3.74 10.63
N GLU A 82 10.53 -2.62 10.69
CA GLU A 82 10.02 -1.29 10.33
C GLU A 82 10.72 -0.77 9.07
N PHE A 83 9.94 -0.27 8.12
CA PHE A 83 10.39 0.24 6.84
C PHE A 83 9.86 1.65 6.60
N ASP A 84 10.70 2.51 6.03
CA ASP A 84 10.26 3.82 5.56
C ASP A 84 9.49 3.66 4.25
N LEU A 85 8.35 4.34 4.16
CA LEU A 85 7.43 4.30 3.04
C LEU A 85 7.29 5.70 2.46
N GLN A 86 7.48 5.83 1.14
CA GLN A 86 7.30 7.08 0.42
C GLN A 86 6.58 6.84 -0.90
N PHE A 87 5.79 7.81 -1.34
CA PHE A 87 5.15 7.79 -2.65
C PHE A 87 4.68 9.19 -3.06
N ASP A 88 4.66 9.42 -4.37
CA ASP A 88 4.09 10.62 -4.97
C ASP A 88 2.75 10.28 -5.66
N ILE A 89 1.79 11.20 -5.57
CA ILE A 89 0.49 11.06 -6.22
C ILE A 89 0.64 11.48 -7.69
N PRO A 90 0.38 10.57 -8.66
CA PRO A 90 0.50 10.91 -10.06
C PRO A 90 -0.56 11.93 -10.47
N VAL A 91 -0.25 12.74 -11.50
CA VAL A 91 -1.17 13.77 -12.01
C VAL A 91 -2.49 13.20 -12.53
N THR A 92 -2.50 11.92 -12.92
CA THR A 92 -3.66 11.18 -13.41
C THR A 92 -4.44 10.47 -12.30
N TYR A 93 -4.07 10.64 -11.03
CA TYR A 93 -4.84 10.12 -9.89
C TYR A 93 -6.27 10.69 -9.89
N PRO A 94 -7.32 9.92 -9.55
CA PRO A 94 -7.33 8.52 -9.08
C PRO A 94 -7.41 7.48 -10.21
N ALA A 95 -7.21 7.87 -11.47
CA ALA A 95 -7.21 6.91 -12.59
C ALA A 95 -5.93 6.07 -12.61
N THR A 96 -4.80 6.63 -12.19
CA THR A 96 -3.54 5.89 -11.96
C THR A 96 -3.29 5.83 -10.47
N ALA A 97 -2.90 4.66 -9.94
CA ALA A 97 -2.54 4.53 -8.53
C ALA A 97 -1.13 5.08 -8.27
N PRO A 98 -0.83 5.49 -7.02
CA PRO A 98 0.52 5.88 -6.64
C PRO A 98 1.45 4.65 -6.63
N GLU A 99 2.70 4.88 -7.02
CA GLU A 99 3.77 3.89 -6.91
C GLU A 99 4.33 3.96 -5.49
N LEU A 100 4.26 2.83 -4.76
CA LEU A 100 4.70 2.76 -3.36
C LEU A 100 6.16 2.33 -3.30
N GLU A 101 7.01 3.14 -2.67
CA GLU A 101 8.44 2.88 -2.57
C GLU A 101 8.84 2.53 -1.13
N LEU A 102 9.68 1.50 -1.01
CA LEU A 102 10.33 1.08 0.24
C LEU A 102 11.85 1.13 0.03
N PRO A 103 12.51 2.29 0.22
CA PRO A 103 13.91 2.49 -0.14
C PRO A 103 14.88 1.49 0.49
N GLN A 104 14.57 1.01 1.70
CA GLN A 104 15.40 0.07 2.46
C GLN A 104 15.40 -1.35 1.87
N LEU A 105 14.41 -1.67 1.04
CA LEU A 105 14.24 -2.96 0.39
C LEU A 105 14.67 -2.91 -1.07
N ASP A 106 14.99 -1.73 -1.59
CA ASP A 106 15.44 -1.56 -2.97
C ASP A 106 16.73 -2.31 -3.26
N GLY A 107 16.74 -3.03 -4.37
CA GLY A 107 17.78 -3.97 -4.75
C GLY A 107 17.84 -5.29 -3.95
N LYS A 108 17.05 -5.48 -2.89
CA LYS A 108 17.04 -6.73 -2.09
C LYS A 108 16.05 -7.77 -2.57
N THR A 109 15.06 -7.36 -3.35
CA THR A 109 14.05 -8.23 -3.95
C THR A 109 13.86 -7.85 -5.42
N HIS A 110 13.83 -8.85 -6.29
CA HIS A 110 13.53 -8.69 -7.71
C HIS A 110 12.07 -8.29 -7.98
N LYS A 111 11.23 -8.16 -6.94
CA LYS A 111 9.78 -7.87 -6.99
C LYS A 111 9.40 -6.49 -6.41
N LEU A 112 10.36 -5.58 -6.24
CA LEU A 112 10.15 -4.37 -5.45
C LEU A 112 9.25 -3.31 -6.12
N HIS A 113 9.18 -3.27 -7.45
CA HIS A 113 8.38 -2.25 -8.13
C HIS A 113 6.90 -2.63 -8.05
N LEU A 114 6.25 -2.29 -6.93
CA LEU A 114 4.82 -2.40 -6.69
C LEU A 114 4.08 -1.34 -7.53
N ASN A 115 4.10 -1.53 -8.85
CA ASN A 115 3.26 -0.79 -9.77
C ASN A 115 1.82 -1.31 -9.62
N MET A 116 1.08 -0.73 -8.68
CA MET A 116 -0.35 -1.00 -8.54
C MET A 116 -1.08 -0.25 -9.66
N VAL A 117 -1.63 -0.97 -10.64
CA VAL A 117 -2.43 -0.35 -11.70
C VAL A 117 -3.90 -0.42 -11.29
N LEU A 118 -4.50 0.75 -11.02
CA LEU A 118 -5.96 0.90 -10.97
C LEU A 118 -6.44 1.06 -12.42
N LEU A 119 -7.03 0.03 -13.02
CA LEU A 119 -7.53 0.15 -14.39
C LEU A 119 -8.89 0.87 -14.38
N SER A 120 -8.97 2.02 -15.05
CA SER A 120 -10.23 2.62 -15.47
C SER A 120 -10.62 2.09 -16.86
N ASN A 121 -11.70 1.27 -16.91
CA ASN A 121 -12.44 0.83 -18.10
C ASN A 121 -11.62 0.46 -19.36
N LEU A 122 -11.29 -0.83 -19.51
CA LEU A 122 -11.78 -1.70 -20.59
C LEU A 122 -11.27 -3.12 -20.31
N TYR A 123 -12.04 -4.13 -20.71
CA TYR A 123 -11.77 -5.57 -20.58
C TYR A 123 -12.09 -6.22 -19.22
N SER A 124 -13.28 -6.83 -19.21
CA SER A 124 -13.56 -8.04 -18.46
C SER A 124 -12.57 -9.12 -18.87
N TYR A 125 -11.62 -9.49 -18.01
CA TYR A 125 -11.00 -10.81 -18.05
C TYR A 125 -10.54 -11.18 -16.63
N TYR A 126 -11.14 -12.24 -16.08
CA TYR A 126 -10.47 -13.09 -15.11
C TYR A 126 -9.27 -13.69 -15.83
N SER A 127 -8.05 -13.32 -15.45
CA SER A 127 -6.89 -14.15 -15.74
C SER A 127 -5.87 -13.94 -14.64
N ILE A 128 -5.70 -14.99 -13.84
CA ILE A 128 -4.42 -15.32 -13.25
C ILE A 128 -3.46 -15.39 -14.45
N LEU A 129 -2.63 -14.36 -14.64
CA LEU A 129 -1.49 -14.49 -15.52
C LEU A 129 -0.36 -15.02 -14.65
N GLU A 130 -0.04 -16.30 -14.83
CA GLU A 130 1.26 -16.86 -14.44
C GLU A 130 2.36 -16.03 -15.12
N PHE A 131 2.76 -14.93 -14.48
CA PHE A 131 3.97 -14.21 -14.87
C PHE A 131 5.16 -14.93 -14.26
N LYS A 132 5.60 -15.95 -15.00
CA LYS A 132 6.95 -16.48 -14.91
C LYS A 132 7.90 -15.32 -15.25
N GLU A 133 8.59 -14.81 -14.23
CA GLU A 133 9.77 -13.92 -14.27
C GLU A 133 9.64 -12.38 -14.25
N ILE A 134 8.48 -11.76 -14.00
CA ILE A 134 8.45 -10.28 -13.82
C ILE A 134 7.51 -9.87 -12.70
N ASN A 135 8.07 -9.16 -11.71
CA ASN A 135 7.45 -8.31 -10.68
C ASN A 135 5.91 -8.32 -10.61
N SER A 136 5.36 -8.80 -9.50
CA SER A 136 3.93 -8.87 -9.21
C SER A 136 3.17 -7.55 -9.45
N VAL A 137 2.58 -7.38 -10.63
CA VAL A 137 1.63 -6.30 -10.95
C VAL A 137 0.24 -6.76 -10.52
N PHE A 138 -0.33 -6.14 -9.49
CA PHE A 138 -1.69 -6.42 -9.04
C PHE A 138 -2.68 -5.52 -9.80
N LEU A 139 -3.43 -6.09 -10.74
CA LEU A 139 -4.44 -5.38 -11.53
C LEU A 139 -5.79 -5.37 -10.79
N LEU A 140 -6.17 -4.22 -10.22
CA LEU A 140 -7.50 -4.03 -9.64
C LEU A 140 -8.45 -3.49 -10.72
N SER A 141 -9.31 -4.36 -11.26
CA SER A 141 -10.40 -3.97 -12.17
C SER A 141 -11.70 -3.80 -11.37
N PHE A 142 -12.16 -2.55 -11.22
CA PHE A 142 -13.49 -2.24 -10.67
C PHE A 142 -14.24 -1.35 -11.66
N SER A 143 -15.41 -1.83 -12.09
CA SER A 143 -16.36 -1.04 -12.85
C SER A 143 -16.83 0.15 -11.99
N GLY A 144 -16.30 1.35 -12.31
CA GLY A 144 -16.67 2.63 -11.72
C GLY A 144 -15.63 3.26 -10.78
N SER A 145 -14.57 3.85 -11.34
CA SER A 145 -13.68 4.82 -10.66
C SER A 145 -14.41 6.15 -10.46
N PRO A 146 -14.59 6.62 -9.21
CA PRO A 146 -13.46 7.07 -8.38
C PRO A 146 -13.42 6.51 -6.93
N ARG A 147 -13.94 5.30 -6.71
CA ARG A 147 -14.29 4.82 -5.36
C ARG A 147 -13.13 4.42 -4.46
N PHE A 148 -11.98 4.10 -5.02
CA PHE A 148 -10.80 3.69 -4.25
C PHE A 148 -9.79 4.81 -4.13
N GLY A 149 -9.01 4.74 -3.05
CA GLY A 149 -8.03 5.73 -2.66
C GLY A 149 -6.81 5.10 -1.97
N ILE A 150 -6.01 5.91 -1.28
CA ILE A 150 -4.72 5.50 -0.69
C ILE A 150 -4.91 4.35 0.31
N ALA A 151 -5.92 4.43 1.18
CA ALA A 151 -6.21 3.36 2.15
C ALA A 151 -6.47 2.01 1.47
N HIS A 152 -7.12 2.02 0.31
CA HIS A 152 -7.41 0.82 -0.48
C HIS A 152 -6.13 0.28 -1.13
N ALA A 153 -5.27 1.17 -1.65
CA ALA A 153 -3.97 0.80 -2.18
C ALA A 153 -3.09 0.08 -1.13
N LEU A 154 -3.08 0.61 0.09
CA LEU A 154 -2.34 0.00 1.21
C LEU A 154 -2.92 -1.36 1.61
N CYS A 155 -4.25 -1.48 1.68
CA CYS A 155 -4.92 -2.72 2.08
C CYS A 155 -4.79 -3.83 1.04
N LEU A 156 -4.87 -3.51 -0.25
CA LEU A 156 -4.91 -4.50 -1.34
C LEU A 156 -3.56 -4.74 -2.01
N GLY A 157 -2.66 -3.76 -1.99
CA GLY A 157 -1.32 -3.87 -2.58
C GLY A 157 -0.26 -4.15 -1.52
N LEU A 158 -0.02 -3.18 -0.65
CA LEU A 158 1.14 -3.21 0.26
C LEU A 158 1.03 -4.29 1.35
N ALA A 159 -0.13 -4.43 2.01
CA ALA A 159 -0.29 -5.39 3.10
C ALA A 159 -0.08 -6.85 2.66
N PRO A 160 -0.69 -7.35 1.56
CA PRO A 160 -0.43 -8.69 1.06
C PRO A 160 1.02 -8.89 0.59
N TRP A 161 1.65 -7.86 -0.01
CA TRP A 161 3.04 -7.93 -0.42
C TRP A 161 3.98 -8.07 0.78
N LEU A 162 3.77 -7.28 1.85
CA LEU A 162 4.54 -7.40 3.09
C LEU A 162 4.40 -8.80 3.68
N ALA A 163 3.18 -9.36 3.68
CA ALA A 163 2.93 -10.71 4.20
C ALA A 163 3.63 -11.82 3.39
N ALA A 164 3.82 -11.62 2.08
CA ALA A 164 4.48 -12.58 1.21
C ALA A 164 6.02 -12.46 1.20
N GLU A 165 6.55 -11.23 1.12
CA GLU A 165 7.97 -11.00 0.85
C GLU A 165 8.80 -10.81 2.12
N ILE A 166 8.26 -10.18 3.18
CA ILE A 166 9.06 -9.93 4.40
C ILE A 166 9.53 -11.22 5.08
N PRO A 167 8.71 -12.26 5.28
CA PRO A 167 9.19 -13.53 5.84
C PRO A 167 10.35 -14.12 5.04
N ILE A 168 10.24 -14.13 3.71
CA ILE A 168 11.26 -14.67 2.81
C ILE A 168 12.57 -13.87 2.95
N LEU A 169 12.50 -12.54 2.99
CA LEU A 169 13.67 -11.67 3.10
C LEU A 169 14.36 -11.74 4.47
N VAL A 170 13.58 -12.02 5.53
CA VAL A 170 14.11 -12.25 6.87
C VAL A 170 14.78 -13.63 6.94
N ASP A 171 14.12 -14.68 6.45
CA ASP A 171 14.65 -16.05 6.46
C ASP A 171 15.89 -16.19 5.57
N SER A 172 15.96 -15.43 4.46
CA SER A 172 17.14 -15.36 3.61
C SER A 172 18.27 -14.49 4.17
N GLY A 173 18.07 -13.81 5.31
CA GLY A 173 19.05 -12.95 5.95
C GLY A 173 19.33 -11.62 5.25
N MET A 174 18.48 -11.21 4.28
CA MET A 174 18.63 -9.97 3.51
C MET A 174 18.15 -8.74 4.31
N ILE A 175 17.25 -8.96 5.26
CA ILE A 175 16.81 -7.98 6.25
C ILE A 175 17.22 -8.49 7.63
N LYS A 176 17.98 -7.68 8.37
CA LYS A 176 18.32 -7.94 9.76
C LYS A 176 17.45 -7.09 10.68
N HIS A 177 17.12 -7.62 11.86
CA HIS A 177 16.42 -6.82 12.85
C HIS A 177 17.36 -5.74 13.40
N LYS A 178 16.80 -4.61 13.85
CA LYS A 178 17.58 -3.49 14.39
C LYS A 178 18.47 -3.92 15.57
N ASP A 179 17.99 -4.85 16.39
CA ASP A 179 18.70 -5.36 17.56
C ASP A 179 19.90 -6.24 17.19
N ASP A 180 19.85 -6.95 16.06
CA ASP A 180 20.97 -7.75 15.56
C ASP A 180 22.09 -6.89 14.97
N VAL A 181 21.75 -5.67 14.53
CA VAL A 181 22.74 -4.71 14.00
C VAL A 181 23.48 -4.00 15.14
N ALA A 182 22.79 -3.73 16.26
CA ALA A 182 23.38 -3.09 17.42
C ALA A 182 24.45 -3.97 18.11
N SER A 183 24.23 -5.29 18.19
CA SER A 183 25.19 -6.23 18.76
C SER A 183 26.46 -6.39 17.94
N ALA A 184 26.40 -6.18 16.62
CA ALA A 184 27.56 -6.26 15.72
C ALA A 184 28.47 -5.03 15.77
N SER A 185 27.98 -3.88 16.26
CA SER A 185 28.77 -2.65 16.39
C SER A 185 29.54 -2.51 17.72
N GLU A 186 29.31 -3.42 18.67
CA GLU A 186 29.98 -3.45 19.98
C GLU A 186 31.07 -4.54 20.08
N SER A 187 31.42 -5.19 18.98
CA SER A 187 32.47 -6.24 18.89
C SER A 187 33.70 -5.80 18.11
#